data_AF-A0A0P0M0K3-F1
#
_entry.id   AF-A0A0P0M0K3-F1
#
_cell.length_a   1.000
_cell.length_b   1.000
_cell.length_c   1.000
_cell.angle_alpha   90.00
_cell.angle_beta   90.00
_cell.angle_gamma   90.00
#
_symmetry.space_group_name_H-M   'P 1'
#
loop_
_entity.id
_entity.type
_entity.pdbx_description
1 polymer ?
#
loop_
_entity_poly.entity_id
_entity_poly.type
_entity_poly.pdbx_seq_one_letter_code
_entity_poly.pdbx_strand_id
1 'polypeptide(L)'
;MLSQLKVAEAMTRNTSASMAMDSNYKRLKYIRYADDFLIGVIGSKDDCVKMKKDFTTFMRDKLKLELSEEKTLITNAQDSAKFLGYEISIRKSEAMKRNKLGWLKRPFSGRIMLTLPIATVQKKLLELKAMELRVINGKEIWYAMPRNYLTKEDPATICARYTTEIRGLYQYYRIADNISYAGSKFGYIMRYSFCKTLAKKLNSSTAKVIRKYRRDHDLAIPYQEKKGETKFRIFYNDGFARQEPNKDATCDNLPNTFVLPFPTLAERLMEHKCELCGATNVKTVMYQVRKLKGIPLNTEWHRIMIKKWRKTLAVCEHCNAKIHEHDK
;
A
#
# COMPACT_ATOMS: atom_id res chain seq x y z
N MET A 1 -38.40 -39.39 -12.94
CA MET A 1 -37.85 -38.44 -11.94
C MET A 1 -36.45 -37.94 -12.27
N LEU A 2 -35.43 -38.79 -12.45
CA LEU A 2 -34.05 -38.33 -12.71
C LEU A 2 -33.88 -37.50 -14.00
N SER A 3 -34.65 -37.79 -15.05
CA SER A 3 -34.64 -37.02 -16.31
C SER A 3 -35.19 -35.59 -16.10
N GLN A 4 -36.30 -35.45 -15.38
CA GLN A 4 -36.88 -34.15 -15.05
C GLN A 4 -35.97 -33.31 -14.14
N LEU A 5 -35.27 -33.94 -13.19
CA LEU A 5 -34.26 -33.25 -12.37
C LEU A 5 -33.08 -32.76 -13.21
N LYS A 6 -32.60 -33.56 -14.17
CA LYS A 6 -31.53 -33.13 -15.09
C LYS A 6 -31.96 -31.98 -16.01
N VAL A 7 -33.21 -31.97 -16.47
CA VAL A 7 -33.77 -30.89 -17.28
C VAL A 7 -33.96 -29.61 -16.45
N ALA A 8 -34.49 -29.74 -15.24
CA ALA A 8 -34.62 -28.62 -14.30
C ALA A 8 -33.23 -28.05 -13.95
N GLU A 9 -32.24 -28.89 -13.66
CA GLU A 9 -30.86 -28.43 -13.46
C GLU A 9 -30.29 -27.74 -14.70
N ALA A 10 -30.58 -28.22 -15.91
CA ALA A 10 -30.14 -27.58 -17.15
C ALA A 10 -30.80 -26.21 -17.36
N MET A 11 -32.09 -26.06 -17.04
CA MET A 11 -32.80 -24.79 -17.07
C MET A 11 -32.24 -23.80 -16.05
N THR A 12 -32.07 -24.21 -14.79
CA THR A 12 -31.49 -23.36 -13.73
C THR A 12 -30.04 -22.96 -14.04
N ARG A 13 -29.29 -23.75 -14.82
CA ARG A 13 -27.95 -23.39 -15.30
C ARG A 13 -27.97 -22.27 -16.33
N ASN A 14 -29.01 -22.16 -17.15
CA ASN A 14 -29.14 -21.13 -18.18
C ASN A 14 -29.83 -19.85 -17.66
N THR A 15 -30.58 -19.93 -16.57
CA THR A 15 -31.17 -18.75 -15.92
C THR A 15 -30.11 -18.00 -15.11
N SER A 16 -29.94 -16.70 -15.40
CA SER A 16 -29.06 -15.84 -14.60
C SER A 16 -29.60 -15.68 -13.17
N ALA A 17 -28.73 -15.81 -12.17
CA ALA A 17 -29.11 -15.77 -10.75
C ALA A 17 -29.68 -14.41 -10.28
N SER A 18 -29.50 -13.35 -11.06
CA SER A 18 -30.10 -12.03 -10.83
C SER A 18 -30.66 -11.47 -12.13
N MET A 19 -31.85 -10.87 -12.09
CA MET A 19 -32.31 -9.94 -13.13
C MET A 19 -31.48 -8.66 -13.03
N ALA A 20 -30.28 -8.70 -13.65
CA ALA A 20 -29.36 -7.58 -13.60
C ALA A 20 -29.92 -6.36 -14.37
N MET A 21 -30.63 -6.59 -15.47
CA MET A 21 -31.22 -5.53 -16.30
C MET A 21 -32.74 -5.49 -16.07
N ASP A 22 -33.16 -4.93 -14.94
CA ASP A 22 -34.57 -4.63 -14.68
C ASP A 22 -34.92 -3.28 -15.32
N SER A 23 -35.99 -3.24 -16.13
CA SER A 23 -36.47 -2.00 -16.75
C SER A 23 -37.02 -1.00 -15.73
N ASN A 24 -37.50 -1.48 -14.57
CA ASN A 24 -38.07 -0.64 -13.51
C ASN A 24 -37.04 -0.17 -12.46
N TYR A 25 -35.86 -0.79 -12.36
CA TYR A 25 -34.91 -0.49 -11.31
C TYR A 25 -33.48 -0.25 -11.83
N LYS A 26 -33.19 1.02 -12.12
CA LYS A 26 -31.86 1.47 -12.54
C LYS A 26 -31.00 1.78 -11.32
N ARG A 27 -29.85 1.10 -11.20
CA ARG A 27 -28.88 1.35 -10.12
C ARG A 27 -27.73 2.17 -10.67
N LEU A 28 -27.39 3.25 -9.97
CA LEU A 28 -26.22 4.07 -10.23
C LEU A 28 -25.27 3.99 -9.03
N LYS A 29 -23.99 3.75 -9.30
CA LYS A 29 -22.91 3.87 -8.33
C LYS A 29 -21.92 4.93 -8.79
N TYR A 30 -21.59 5.84 -7.90
CA TYR A 30 -20.63 6.91 -8.14
C TYR A 30 -19.41 6.73 -7.26
N ILE A 31 -18.22 6.85 -7.85
CA ILE A 31 -16.93 6.82 -7.15
C ILE A 31 -16.10 7.97 -7.73
N ARG A 32 -15.47 8.79 -6.86
CA ARG A 32 -14.60 9.90 -7.26
C ARG A 32 -13.31 9.88 -6.47
N TYR A 33 -12.20 10.15 -7.16
CA TYR A 33 -10.89 10.35 -6.58
C TYR A 33 -10.24 11.56 -7.26
N ALA A 34 -10.11 12.67 -6.54
CA ALA A 34 -9.69 13.96 -7.10
C ALA A 34 -10.49 14.30 -8.38
N ASP A 35 -9.82 14.46 -9.52
CA ASP A 35 -10.47 14.82 -10.79
C ASP A 35 -11.04 13.63 -11.55
N ASP A 36 -10.63 12.41 -11.21
CA ASP A 36 -11.09 11.18 -11.88
C ASP A 36 -12.32 10.61 -11.17
N PHE A 37 -13.38 10.33 -11.91
CA PHE A 37 -14.60 9.71 -11.38
C PHE A 37 -15.09 8.57 -12.28
N LEU A 38 -15.74 7.59 -11.65
CA LEU A 38 -16.31 6.41 -12.29
C LEU A 38 -17.78 6.31 -11.92
N ILE A 39 -18.63 6.14 -12.94
CA ILE A 39 -20.07 5.94 -12.77
C ILE A 39 -20.43 4.55 -13.30
N GLY A 40 -20.83 3.66 -12.40
CA GLY A 40 -21.39 2.37 -12.75
C GLY A 40 -22.91 2.49 -12.91
N VAL A 41 -23.40 2.36 -14.14
CA VAL A 41 -24.84 2.37 -14.44
C VAL A 41 -25.29 0.98 -14.85
N ILE A 42 -26.36 0.49 -14.22
CA ILE A 42 -27.07 -0.69 -14.70
C ILE A 42 -28.26 -0.21 -15.53
N GLY A 43 -28.10 -0.16 -16.86
CA GLY A 43 -29.07 0.42 -17.79
C GLY A 43 -28.65 0.28 -19.25
N SER A 44 -29.43 0.87 -20.16
CA SER A 44 -29.14 0.85 -21.60
C SER A 44 -28.02 1.84 -21.96
N LYS A 45 -27.40 1.66 -23.14
CA LYS A 45 -26.40 2.61 -23.66
C LYS A 45 -27.00 4.01 -23.84
N ASP A 46 -28.26 4.09 -24.23
CA ASP A 46 -28.94 5.37 -24.48
C ASP A 46 -29.13 6.18 -23.19
N ASP A 47 -29.40 5.50 -22.07
CA ASP A 47 -29.44 6.15 -20.76
C ASP A 47 -28.08 6.75 -20.38
N CYS A 48 -26.99 6.01 -20.62
CA CYS A 48 -25.64 6.50 -20.35
C CYS A 48 -25.29 7.72 -21.24
N VAL A 49 -25.75 7.75 -22.48
CA VAL A 49 -25.55 8.89 -23.39
C VAL A 49 -26.33 10.12 -22.91
N LYS A 50 -27.57 9.95 -22.44
CA LYS A 50 -28.36 11.04 -21.84
C LYS A 50 -27.67 11.58 -20.58
N MET A 51 -27.29 10.71 -19.66
CA MET A 51 -26.55 11.09 -18.45
C MET A 51 -25.25 11.84 -18.78
N LYS A 52 -24.50 11.38 -19.79
CA LYS A 52 -23.28 12.10 -20.23
C LYS A 52 -23.60 13.53 -20.65
N LYS A 53 -24.67 13.75 -21.42
CA LYS A 53 -25.08 15.11 -21.83
C LYS A 53 -25.45 15.97 -20.62
N ASP A 54 -26.24 15.43 -19.70
CA ASP A 54 -26.69 16.14 -18.51
C ASP A 54 -25.50 16.55 -17.62
N PHE A 55 -24.52 15.65 -17.44
CA PHE A 55 -23.30 15.97 -16.70
C PHE A 55 -22.43 17.02 -17.39
N THR A 56 -22.32 16.99 -18.72
CA THR A 56 -21.58 18.00 -19.48
C THR A 56 -22.23 19.38 -19.32
N THR A 57 -23.56 19.47 -19.41
CA THR A 57 -24.29 20.72 -19.20
C THR A 57 -24.11 21.23 -17.77
N PHE A 58 -24.23 20.35 -16.76
CA PHE A 58 -24.03 20.74 -15.37
C PHE A 58 -22.60 21.25 -15.09
N MET A 59 -21.58 20.56 -15.59
CA MET A 59 -20.18 20.98 -15.40
C MET A 59 -19.88 22.31 -16.10
N ARG A 60 -20.44 22.54 -17.29
CA ARG A 60 -20.28 23.80 -18.01
C ARG A 60 -21.01 24.96 -17.30
N ASP A 61 -22.27 24.77 -16.93
CA ASP A 61 -23.12 25.86 -16.47
C ASP A 61 -22.88 26.23 -14.99
N LYS A 62 -22.64 25.22 -14.14
CA LYS A 62 -22.47 25.44 -12.68
C LYS A 62 -21.01 25.55 -12.27
N LEU A 63 -20.16 24.68 -12.80
CA LEU A 63 -18.75 24.58 -12.40
C LEU A 63 -17.82 25.37 -13.34
N LYS A 64 -18.31 25.78 -14.52
CA LYS A 64 -17.52 26.47 -15.57
C LYS A 64 -16.26 25.69 -15.97
N LEU A 65 -16.38 24.36 -16.00
CA LEU A 65 -15.30 23.45 -16.37
C LEU A 65 -15.59 22.81 -17.73
N GLU A 66 -14.56 22.74 -18.57
CA GLU A 66 -14.61 21.98 -19.82
C GLU A 66 -14.23 20.52 -19.57
N LEU A 67 -15.11 19.63 -20.00
CA LEU A 67 -14.94 18.19 -19.85
C LEU A 67 -14.17 17.66 -21.05
N SER A 68 -13.02 17.02 -20.81
CA SER A 68 -12.26 16.36 -21.87
C SER A 68 -13.06 15.15 -22.39
N GLU A 69 -13.48 15.21 -23.66
CA GLU A 69 -14.25 14.14 -24.31
C GLU A 69 -13.47 12.82 -24.37
N GLU A 70 -12.15 12.91 -24.50
CA GLU A 70 -11.23 11.76 -24.53
C GLU A 70 -11.22 10.97 -23.22
N LYS A 71 -11.49 11.63 -22.08
CA LYS A 71 -11.57 10.97 -20.77
C LYS A 71 -12.92 10.31 -20.51
N THR A 72 -13.98 10.69 -21.24
CA THR A 72 -15.36 10.26 -20.98
C THR A 72 -15.86 9.23 -21.99
N LEU A 73 -15.07 8.18 -22.20
CA LEU A 73 -15.53 7.03 -22.96
C LEU A 73 -16.57 6.24 -22.18
N ILE A 74 -17.73 6.02 -22.80
CA ILE A 74 -18.73 5.07 -22.30
C ILE A 74 -18.28 3.68 -22.76
N THR A 75 -17.68 2.92 -21.86
CA THR A 75 -17.26 1.53 -22.11
C THR A 75 -18.33 0.55 -21.65
N ASN A 76 -18.54 -0.53 -22.40
CA ASN A 76 -19.33 -1.64 -21.91
C ASN A 76 -18.61 -2.25 -20.71
N ALA A 77 -19.35 -2.72 -19.70
CA ALA A 77 -18.77 -3.31 -18.50
C ALA A 77 -18.01 -4.63 -18.77
N GLN A 78 -18.16 -5.22 -19.95
CA GLN A 78 -17.31 -6.33 -20.42
C GLN A 78 -15.92 -5.89 -20.87
N ASP A 79 -15.81 -4.67 -21.39
CA ASP A 79 -14.54 -4.09 -21.81
C ASP A 79 -13.83 -3.53 -20.58
N SER A 80 -12.50 -3.52 -20.59
CA SER A 80 -11.73 -3.01 -19.47
C SER A 80 -11.75 -1.48 -19.43
N ALA A 81 -12.28 -0.93 -18.34
CA ALA A 81 -12.20 0.50 -18.05
C ALA A 81 -10.95 0.79 -17.21
N LYS A 82 -10.17 1.82 -17.57
CA LYS A 82 -8.98 2.22 -16.81
C LYS A 82 -9.36 3.23 -15.74
N PHE A 83 -9.03 2.95 -14.49
CA PHE A 83 -9.28 3.85 -13.35
C PHE A 83 -8.12 3.75 -12.35
N LEU A 84 -7.48 4.89 -12.02
CA LEU A 84 -6.35 4.97 -11.09
C LEU A 84 -5.22 3.94 -11.36
N GLY A 85 -4.94 3.65 -12.64
CA GLY A 85 -3.92 2.66 -13.04
C GLY A 85 -4.36 1.19 -12.98
N TYR A 86 -5.59 0.91 -12.55
CA TYR A 86 -6.23 -0.39 -12.64
C TYR A 86 -7.07 -0.51 -13.90
N GLU A 87 -7.24 -1.74 -14.37
CA GLU A 87 -8.29 -2.11 -15.33
C GLU A 87 -9.43 -2.81 -14.57
N ILE A 88 -10.63 -2.26 -14.71
CA ILE A 88 -11.85 -2.78 -14.11
C ILE A 88 -12.64 -3.46 -15.23
N SER A 89 -12.99 -4.73 -15.04
CA SER A 89 -13.81 -5.47 -16.00
C SER A 89 -14.80 -6.36 -15.26
N ILE A 90 -15.93 -6.67 -15.90
CA ILE A 90 -16.85 -7.69 -15.39
C ILE A 90 -16.50 -9.02 -16.05
N ARG A 91 -16.14 -10.00 -15.23
CA ARG A 91 -15.90 -11.35 -15.73
C ARG A 91 -17.21 -11.97 -16.18
N LYS A 92 -17.32 -12.27 -17.47
CA LYS A 92 -18.30 -13.23 -17.99
C LYS A 92 -17.58 -14.53 -18.24
N SER A 93 -17.64 -15.42 -17.28
CA SER A 93 -17.13 -16.78 -17.44
C SER A 93 -18.23 -17.77 -17.14
N GLU A 94 -18.46 -18.66 -18.10
CA GLU A 94 -19.35 -19.81 -17.96
C GLU A 94 -18.70 -20.96 -17.19
N ALA A 95 -17.45 -20.79 -16.73
CA ALA A 95 -16.73 -21.79 -15.97
C ALA A 95 -17.53 -22.17 -14.72
N MET A 96 -17.85 -23.45 -14.63
CA MET A 96 -18.64 -23.99 -13.55
C MET A 96 -17.73 -24.52 -12.45
N LYS A 97 -18.08 -24.21 -11.20
CA LYS A 97 -17.41 -24.79 -10.03
C LYS A 97 -18.46 -25.49 -9.17
N ARG A 98 -18.12 -26.70 -8.70
CA ARG A 98 -18.93 -27.38 -7.69
C ARG A 98 -18.73 -26.69 -6.35
N ASN A 99 -19.84 -26.36 -5.68
CA ASN A 99 -19.82 -25.87 -4.31
C ASN A 99 -19.48 -27.01 -3.33
N LYS A 100 -19.22 -26.68 -2.06
CA LYS A 100 -19.04 -27.67 -0.97
C LYS A 100 -20.23 -28.65 -0.85
N LEU A 101 -21.42 -28.24 -1.30
CA LEU A 101 -22.66 -29.03 -1.36
C LEU A 101 -22.81 -29.89 -2.64
N GLY A 102 -21.79 -29.95 -3.52
CA GLY A 102 -21.80 -30.75 -4.74
C GLY A 102 -22.51 -30.12 -5.95
N TRP A 103 -23.30 -29.05 -5.77
CA TRP A 103 -24.00 -28.38 -6.88
C TRP A 103 -23.05 -27.62 -7.82
N LEU A 104 -23.22 -27.79 -9.13
CA LEU A 104 -22.56 -26.94 -10.13
C LEU A 104 -23.19 -25.55 -10.13
N LYS A 105 -22.40 -24.54 -9.81
CA LYS A 105 -22.78 -23.12 -9.98
C LYS A 105 -21.84 -22.44 -10.97
N ARG A 106 -22.28 -21.31 -11.53
CA ARG A 106 -21.47 -20.37 -12.32
C ARG A 106 -21.03 -19.19 -11.41
N PRO A 107 -20.05 -19.34 -10.50
CA PRO A 107 -19.70 -18.29 -9.53
C PRO A 107 -18.94 -17.12 -10.16
N PHE A 108 -18.44 -17.27 -11.39
CA PHE A 108 -17.54 -16.30 -12.03
C PHE A 108 -18.26 -15.31 -12.94
N SER A 109 -19.55 -15.50 -13.23
CA SER A 109 -20.35 -14.59 -14.04
C SER A 109 -20.81 -13.39 -13.21
N GLY A 110 -20.48 -12.16 -13.63
CA GLY A 110 -20.97 -10.93 -12.99
C GLY A 110 -20.08 -10.40 -11.86
N ARG A 111 -18.92 -11.01 -11.62
CA ARG A 111 -17.95 -10.51 -10.64
C ARG A 111 -17.08 -9.41 -11.24
N ILE A 112 -16.96 -8.30 -10.53
CA ILE A 112 -16.03 -7.22 -10.85
C ILE A 112 -14.60 -7.73 -10.60
N MET A 113 -13.77 -7.64 -11.61
CA MET A 113 -12.34 -7.95 -11.58
C MET A 113 -11.56 -6.64 -11.62
N LEU A 114 -10.61 -6.51 -10.70
CA LEU A 114 -9.63 -5.44 -10.68
C LEU A 114 -8.30 -6.03 -11.13
N THR A 115 -7.79 -5.62 -12.29
CA THR A 115 -6.56 -6.17 -12.85
C THR A 115 -5.50 -5.10 -13.04
N LEU A 116 -4.23 -5.45 -12.78
CA LEU A 116 -3.06 -4.69 -13.15
C LEU A 116 -2.74 -4.94 -14.63
N PRO A 117 -2.78 -3.92 -15.49
CA PRO A 117 -2.46 -4.08 -16.90
C PRO A 117 -0.99 -4.46 -17.08
N ILE A 118 -0.71 -5.48 -17.89
CA ILE A 118 0.67 -5.92 -18.18
C ILE A 118 1.44 -4.79 -18.89
N ALA A 119 0.75 -3.97 -19.68
CA ALA A 119 1.32 -2.78 -20.31
C ALA A 119 1.84 -1.75 -19.30
N THR A 120 1.13 -1.54 -18.17
CA THR A 120 1.57 -0.64 -17.10
C THR A 120 2.85 -1.16 -16.44
N VAL A 121 2.93 -2.47 -16.23
CA VAL A 121 4.13 -3.14 -15.70
C VAL A 121 5.31 -2.98 -16.66
N GLN A 122 5.07 -3.15 -17.96
CA GLN A 122 6.08 -2.96 -19.00
C GLN A 122 6.60 -1.52 -19.06
N LYS A 123 5.70 -0.53 -19.08
CA LYS A 123 6.07 0.90 -19.04
C LYS A 123 6.95 1.21 -17.84
N LYS A 124 6.57 0.74 -16.66
CA LYS A 124 7.35 0.93 -15.42
C LYS A 124 8.73 0.26 -15.48
N LEU A 125 8.85 -0.92 -16.07
CA LEU A 125 10.14 -1.61 -16.24
C LEU A 125 11.06 -0.89 -17.24
N LEU A 126 10.48 -0.30 -18.29
CA LEU A 126 11.20 0.53 -19.27
C LEU A 126 11.66 1.85 -18.65
N GLU A 127 10.80 2.54 -17.91
CA GLU A 127 11.13 3.78 -17.17
C GLU A 127 12.31 3.56 -16.21
N LEU A 128 12.30 2.45 -15.49
CA LEU A 128 13.38 2.07 -14.58
C LEU A 128 14.69 1.65 -15.29
N LYS A 129 14.68 1.56 -16.63
CA LYS A 129 15.76 1.03 -17.48
C LYS A 129 16.19 -0.38 -17.06
N ALA A 130 15.24 -1.16 -16.56
CA ALA A 130 15.46 -2.52 -16.05
C ALA A 130 15.26 -3.60 -17.13
N MET A 131 14.64 -3.23 -18.25
CA MET A 131 14.25 -4.15 -19.33
C MET A 131 14.51 -3.55 -20.70
N GLU A 132 14.81 -4.43 -21.66
CA GLU A 132 14.66 -4.20 -23.09
C GLU A 132 13.70 -5.24 -23.68
N LEU A 133 12.95 -4.84 -24.70
CA LEU A 133 12.19 -5.77 -25.54
C LEU A 133 13.13 -6.30 -26.61
N ARG A 134 13.29 -7.62 -26.69
CA ARG A 134 14.04 -8.26 -27.77
C ARG A 134 13.12 -9.17 -28.53
N VAL A 135 13.12 -9.01 -29.86
CA VAL A 135 12.43 -9.94 -30.74
C VAL A 135 13.38 -11.08 -31.02
N ILE A 136 13.10 -12.26 -30.48
CA ILE A 136 13.84 -13.49 -30.77
C ILE A 136 12.84 -14.45 -31.39
N ASN A 137 13.13 -14.92 -32.61
CA ASN A 137 12.27 -15.83 -33.37
C ASN A 137 10.83 -15.30 -33.55
N GLY A 138 10.69 -14.01 -33.86
CA GLY A 138 9.39 -13.36 -34.07
C GLY A 138 8.55 -13.16 -32.80
N LYS A 139 9.07 -13.49 -31.61
CA LYS A 139 8.39 -13.31 -30.32
C LYS A 139 9.06 -12.21 -29.49
N GLU A 140 8.25 -11.33 -28.91
CA GLU A 140 8.71 -10.30 -27.99
C GLU A 140 9.04 -10.92 -26.62
N ILE A 141 10.33 -10.96 -26.29
CA ILE A 141 10.82 -11.47 -25.01
C ILE A 141 11.29 -10.30 -24.16
N TRP A 142 10.86 -10.33 -22.90
CA TRP A 142 11.23 -9.37 -21.87
C TRP A 142 12.64 -9.69 -21.36
N TYR A 143 13.64 -8.90 -21.78
CA TYR A 143 15.02 -9.15 -21.44
C TYR A 143 15.50 -8.20 -20.34
N ALA A 144 15.92 -8.74 -19.20
CA ALA A 144 16.41 -7.93 -18.09
C ALA A 144 17.78 -7.29 -18.42
N MET A 145 17.94 -6.00 -18.13
CA MET A 145 19.17 -5.25 -18.38
C MET A 145 19.84 -4.78 -17.08
N PRO A 146 21.19 -4.70 -17.04
CA PRO A 146 21.89 -4.09 -15.92
C PRO A 146 21.60 -2.59 -15.89
N ARG A 147 21.33 -2.06 -14.71
CA ARG A 147 21.13 -0.62 -14.51
C ARG A 147 22.48 0.05 -14.27
N ASN A 148 23.10 0.52 -15.35
CA ASN A 148 24.47 1.04 -15.31
C ASN A 148 24.66 2.19 -14.30
N TYR A 149 23.65 3.05 -14.13
CA TYR A 149 23.71 4.18 -13.18
C TYR A 149 23.81 3.74 -11.71
N LEU A 150 23.35 2.53 -11.37
CA LEU A 150 23.41 1.94 -10.03
C LEU A 150 24.77 1.34 -9.68
N THR A 151 25.62 1.07 -10.68
CA THR A 151 26.90 0.34 -10.50
C THR A 151 27.86 1.04 -9.53
N LYS A 152 27.75 2.37 -9.39
CA LYS A 152 28.59 3.19 -8.50
C LYS A 152 28.25 2.99 -7.02
N GLU A 153 27.02 2.65 -6.69
CA GLU A 153 26.53 2.55 -5.30
C GLU A 153 26.93 1.24 -4.61
N ASP A 154 26.96 1.23 -3.28
CA ASP A 154 27.23 0.03 -2.49
C ASP A 154 26.23 -1.11 -2.78
N PRO A 155 26.64 -2.39 -2.87
CA PRO A 155 25.75 -3.51 -3.17
C PRO A 155 24.51 -3.59 -2.27
N ALA A 156 24.63 -3.28 -0.98
CA ALA A 156 23.51 -3.31 -0.05
C ALA A 156 22.53 -2.14 -0.28
N THR A 157 23.02 -1.00 -0.76
CA THR A 157 22.20 0.13 -1.18
C THR A 157 21.46 -0.19 -2.48
N ILE A 158 22.14 -0.81 -3.45
CA ILE A 158 21.51 -1.32 -4.68
C ILE A 158 20.37 -2.29 -4.31
N CYS A 159 20.61 -3.25 -3.42
CA CYS A 159 19.61 -4.21 -2.96
C CYS A 159 18.36 -3.53 -2.39
N ALA A 160 18.56 -2.54 -1.51
CA ALA A 160 17.46 -1.81 -0.90
C ALA A 160 16.66 -1.00 -1.94
N ARG A 161 17.31 -0.39 -2.94
CA ARG A 161 16.61 0.33 -4.00
C ARG A 161 15.72 -0.61 -4.83
N TYR A 162 16.23 -1.75 -5.27
CA TYR A 162 15.40 -2.72 -5.98
C TYR A 162 14.25 -3.25 -5.12
N THR A 163 14.51 -3.55 -3.84
CA THR A 163 13.49 -4.08 -2.92
C THR A 163 12.39 -3.07 -2.64
N THR A 164 12.73 -1.79 -2.45
CA THR A 164 11.76 -0.71 -2.20
C THR A 164 10.92 -0.42 -3.45
N GLU A 165 11.50 -0.47 -4.65
CA GLU A 165 10.75 -0.33 -5.91
C GLU A 165 9.73 -1.46 -6.09
N ILE A 166 10.14 -2.72 -5.84
CA ILE A 166 9.23 -3.88 -5.91
C ILE A 166 8.11 -3.75 -4.88
N ARG A 167 8.47 -3.43 -3.64
CA ARG A 167 7.50 -3.27 -2.55
C ARG A 167 6.52 -2.12 -2.84
N GLY A 168 7.00 -1.00 -3.38
CA GLY A 168 6.14 0.13 -3.73
C GLY A 168 5.12 -0.21 -4.81
N LEU A 169 5.54 -0.94 -5.85
CA LEU A 169 4.62 -1.42 -6.89
C LEU A 169 3.60 -2.43 -6.32
N TYR A 170 4.08 -3.40 -5.54
CA TYR A 170 3.21 -4.40 -4.93
C TYR A 170 2.20 -3.77 -3.97
N GLN A 171 2.62 -2.85 -3.10
CA GLN A 171 1.74 -2.23 -2.10
C GLN A 171 0.61 -1.45 -2.76
N TYR A 172 0.90 -0.74 -3.86
CA TYR A 172 -0.14 -0.06 -4.61
C TYR A 172 -1.12 -1.05 -5.24
N TYR A 173 -0.62 -2.08 -5.96
CA TYR A 173 -1.45 -3.01 -6.75
C TYR A 173 -1.89 -4.29 -6.01
N ARG A 174 -1.67 -4.41 -4.69
CA ARG A 174 -1.93 -5.64 -3.91
C ARG A 174 -3.37 -6.14 -3.95
N ILE A 175 -4.31 -5.25 -4.25
CA ILE A 175 -5.77 -5.53 -4.30
C ILE A 175 -6.16 -6.22 -5.62
N ALA A 176 -5.34 -6.10 -6.67
CA ALA A 176 -5.63 -6.63 -7.99
C ALA A 176 -5.72 -8.18 -7.99
N ASP A 177 -6.70 -8.71 -8.72
CA ASP A 177 -6.96 -10.14 -8.87
C ASP A 177 -5.81 -10.88 -9.58
N ASN A 178 -5.09 -10.22 -10.50
CA ASN A 178 -3.99 -10.81 -11.26
C ASN A 178 -2.59 -10.45 -10.70
N ILE A 179 -2.50 -9.88 -9.49
CA ILE A 179 -1.22 -9.41 -8.92
C ILE A 179 -0.19 -10.52 -8.80
N SER A 180 -0.61 -11.76 -8.52
CA SER A 180 0.32 -12.89 -8.42
C SER A 180 1.00 -13.20 -9.75
N TYR A 181 0.30 -13.04 -10.87
CA TYR A 181 0.89 -13.23 -12.20
C TYR A 181 1.73 -12.03 -12.62
N ALA A 182 1.14 -10.82 -12.58
CA ALA A 182 1.80 -9.60 -13.04
C ALA A 182 3.00 -9.23 -12.15
N GLY A 183 2.83 -9.34 -10.83
CA GLY A 183 3.87 -9.13 -9.83
C GLY A 183 5.01 -10.15 -9.94
N SER A 184 4.71 -11.44 -10.11
CA SER A 184 5.78 -12.45 -10.31
C SER A 184 6.58 -12.19 -11.58
N LYS A 185 5.93 -11.79 -12.68
CA LYS A 185 6.62 -11.40 -13.93
C LYS A 185 7.52 -10.18 -13.73
N PHE A 186 7.03 -9.15 -13.02
CA PHE A 186 7.79 -7.96 -12.66
C PHE A 186 8.99 -8.31 -11.76
N GLY A 187 8.76 -9.05 -10.68
CA GLY A 187 9.77 -9.48 -9.72
C GLY A 187 10.85 -10.34 -10.36
N TYR A 188 10.49 -11.23 -11.29
CA TYR A 188 11.44 -12.03 -12.05
C TYR A 188 12.41 -11.14 -12.83
N ILE A 189 11.91 -10.19 -13.62
CA ILE A 189 12.77 -9.28 -14.40
C ILE A 189 13.64 -8.43 -13.47
N MET A 190 13.07 -7.91 -12.39
CA MET A 190 13.79 -7.11 -11.41
C MET A 190 14.93 -7.89 -10.75
N ARG A 191 14.69 -9.15 -10.38
CA ARG A 191 15.72 -10.04 -9.81
C ARG A 191 16.87 -10.26 -10.80
N TYR A 192 16.58 -10.55 -12.07
CA TYR A 192 17.63 -10.72 -13.08
C TYR A 192 18.37 -9.42 -13.39
N SER A 193 17.67 -8.30 -13.47
CA SER A 193 18.27 -6.96 -13.67
C SER A 193 19.22 -6.62 -12.51
N PHE A 194 18.79 -6.89 -11.28
CA PHE A 194 19.60 -6.72 -10.08
C PHE A 194 20.88 -7.59 -10.12
N CYS A 195 20.75 -8.89 -10.40
CA CYS A 195 21.90 -9.78 -10.51
C CYS A 195 22.88 -9.34 -11.61
N LYS A 196 22.38 -8.86 -12.75
CA LYS A 196 23.21 -8.30 -13.84
C LYS A 196 23.94 -7.02 -13.43
N THR A 197 23.27 -6.16 -12.66
CA THR A 197 23.86 -4.92 -12.14
C THR A 197 25.00 -5.21 -11.17
N LEU A 198 24.81 -6.16 -10.26
CA LEU A 198 25.87 -6.63 -9.37
C LEU A 198 27.01 -7.34 -10.11
N ALA A 199 26.68 -8.17 -11.09
CA ALA A 199 27.66 -8.86 -11.92
C ALA A 199 28.57 -7.87 -12.63
N LYS A 200 28.00 -6.79 -13.18
CA LYS A 200 28.76 -5.70 -13.80
C LYS A 200 29.63 -4.95 -12.80
N LYS A 201 29.14 -4.69 -11.58
CA LYS A 201 29.93 -4.02 -10.52
C LYS A 201 31.12 -4.86 -10.07
N LEU A 202 30.94 -6.18 -9.95
CA LEU A 202 31.95 -7.11 -9.43
C LEU A 202 32.81 -7.72 -10.55
N ASN A 203 32.69 -7.27 -11.80
CA ASN A 203 33.32 -7.86 -12.98
C ASN A 203 33.17 -9.40 -13.01
N SER A 204 31.96 -9.88 -12.74
CA SER A 204 31.65 -11.29 -12.63
C SER A 204 30.47 -11.68 -13.53
N SER A 205 30.12 -12.96 -13.56
CA SER A 205 28.92 -13.44 -14.24
C SER A 205 27.72 -13.45 -13.29
N THR A 206 26.51 -13.32 -13.84
CA THR A 206 25.26 -13.40 -13.07
C THR A 206 25.16 -14.68 -12.25
N ALA A 207 25.58 -15.82 -12.81
CA ALA A 207 25.58 -17.11 -12.12
C ALA A 207 26.54 -17.11 -10.91
N LYS A 208 27.74 -16.53 -11.04
CA LYS A 208 28.72 -16.41 -9.93
C LYS A 208 28.17 -15.53 -8.81
N VAL A 209 27.53 -14.40 -9.16
CA VAL A 209 26.89 -13.51 -8.18
C VAL A 209 25.77 -14.22 -7.42
N ILE A 210 24.89 -14.93 -8.14
CA ILE A 210 23.81 -15.68 -7.49
C ILE A 210 24.37 -16.72 -6.53
N ARG A 211 25.39 -17.51 -6.93
CA ARG A 211 26.01 -18.50 -6.04
C ARG A 211 26.65 -17.85 -4.81
N LYS A 212 27.28 -16.68 -4.96
CA LYS A 212 27.98 -15.98 -3.87
C LYS A 212 27.03 -15.40 -2.82
N TYR A 213 25.90 -14.82 -3.25
CA TYR A 213 24.96 -14.12 -2.36
C TYR A 213 23.68 -14.93 -2.06
N ARG A 214 23.59 -16.17 -2.53
CA ARG A 214 22.49 -17.06 -2.17
C ARG A 214 22.68 -17.55 -0.74
N ARG A 215 21.68 -17.32 0.10
CA ARG A 215 21.58 -17.88 1.44
C ARG A 215 20.19 -18.53 1.53
N ASP A 216 20.18 -19.86 1.61
CA ASP A 216 19.00 -20.70 1.48
C ASP A 216 18.24 -20.50 0.14
N HIS A 217 17.04 -19.93 0.20
CA HIS A 217 16.19 -19.61 -0.95
C HIS A 217 16.32 -18.15 -1.41
N ASP A 218 16.93 -17.29 -0.59
CA ASP A 218 16.94 -15.85 -0.77
C ASP A 218 18.31 -15.32 -1.21
N LEU A 219 18.30 -14.13 -1.81
CA LEU A 219 19.50 -13.37 -2.13
C LEU A 219 19.78 -12.38 -1.00
N ALA A 220 20.84 -12.62 -0.24
CA ALA A 220 21.18 -11.85 0.95
C ALA A 220 22.55 -11.18 0.77
N ILE A 221 22.58 -9.84 0.81
CA ILE A 221 23.83 -9.07 0.71
C ILE A 221 24.30 -8.66 2.10
N PRO A 222 25.54 -9.02 2.49
CA PRO A 222 26.13 -8.55 3.74
C PRO A 222 26.44 -7.05 3.66
N TYR A 223 26.23 -6.34 4.75
CA TYR A 223 26.70 -4.97 4.98
C TYR A 223 27.18 -4.82 6.42
N GLN A 224 28.17 -3.95 6.62
CA GLN A 224 28.70 -3.65 7.96
C GLN A 224 27.96 -2.45 8.54
N GLU A 225 27.48 -2.60 9.77
CA GLU A 225 26.90 -1.50 10.54
C GLU A 225 27.99 -0.74 11.31
N LYS A 226 27.69 0.49 11.75
CA LYS A 226 28.63 1.35 12.51
C LYS A 226 29.20 0.72 13.79
N LYS A 227 28.61 -0.39 14.27
CA LYS A 227 29.03 -1.15 15.46
C LYS A 227 29.83 -2.43 15.14
N GLY A 228 30.20 -2.67 13.87
CA GLY A 228 31.00 -3.84 13.46
C GLY A 228 30.19 -5.14 13.27
N GLU A 229 28.88 -5.12 13.52
CA GLU A 229 28.01 -6.26 13.24
C GLU A 229 27.76 -6.40 11.72
N THR A 230 27.92 -7.62 11.20
CA THR A 230 27.58 -7.94 9.81
C THR A 230 26.11 -8.31 9.72
N LYS A 231 25.30 -7.43 9.13
CA LYS A 231 23.89 -7.68 8.85
C LYS A 231 23.69 -8.01 7.39
N PHE A 232 22.57 -8.67 7.08
CA PHE A 232 22.20 -9.04 5.72
C PHE A 232 20.97 -8.26 5.27
N ARG A 233 21.02 -7.74 4.04
CA ARG A 233 19.82 -7.25 3.34
C ARG A 233 19.31 -8.33 2.42
N ILE A 234 18.11 -8.79 2.71
CA ILE A 234 17.39 -9.77 1.92
C ILE A 234 16.73 -9.05 0.74
N PHE A 235 16.98 -9.54 -0.47
CA PHE A 235 16.23 -9.14 -1.64
C PHE A 235 14.80 -9.65 -1.52
N TYR A 236 13.83 -8.81 -1.85
CA TYR A 236 12.37 -9.06 -1.76
C TYR A 236 11.95 -10.54 -1.77
N ASN A 237 11.37 -11.01 -0.66
CA ASN A 237 10.87 -12.37 -0.46
C ASN A 237 9.39 -12.41 -0.02
N ASP A 238 8.72 -11.25 0.09
CA ASP A 238 7.33 -11.12 0.59
C ASP A 238 6.27 -11.76 -0.35
N GLY A 239 6.66 -12.24 -1.54
CA GLY A 239 5.76 -12.84 -2.53
C GLY A 239 4.82 -11.81 -3.19
N PHE A 240 3.89 -12.30 -4.03
CA PHE A 240 2.90 -11.46 -4.72
C PHE A 240 1.48 -11.97 -4.48
N ALA A 241 1.16 -12.30 -3.22
CA ALA A 241 -0.19 -12.73 -2.86
C ALA A 241 -1.17 -11.56 -2.96
N ARG A 242 -2.40 -11.81 -3.39
CA ARG A 242 -3.44 -10.79 -3.31
C ARG A 242 -3.80 -10.54 -1.86
N GLN A 243 -3.92 -9.27 -1.49
CA GLN A 243 -4.47 -8.86 -0.20
C GLN A 243 -5.86 -8.29 -0.39
N GLU A 244 -6.75 -8.55 0.58
CA GLU A 244 -8.04 -7.90 0.61
C GLU A 244 -7.87 -6.41 0.92
N PRO A 245 -8.73 -5.53 0.35
CA PRO A 245 -8.69 -4.12 0.68
C PRO A 245 -8.96 -3.95 2.17
N ASN A 246 -8.17 -3.10 2.82
CA ASN A 246 -8.42 -2.76 4.21
C ASN A 246 -9.77 -2.05 4.30
N LYS A 247 -10.66 -2.53 5.18
CA LYS A 247 -12.01 -1.96 5.38
C LYS A 247 -12.03 -0.92 6.50
N ASP A 248 -10.87 -0.44 6.92
CA ASP A 248 -10.76 0.53 7.99
C ASP A 248 -11.44 1.85 7.57
N ALA A 249 -12.58 2.13 8.21
CA ALA A 249 -13.36 3.35 8.06
C ALA A 249 -12.61 4.62 8.53
N THR A 250 -11.37 4.47 9.02
CA THR A 250 -10.52 5.55 9.51
C THR A 250 -9.70 6.21 8.41
N CYS A 251 -9.79 5.77 7.15
CA CYS A 251 -9.11 6.42 6.03
C CYS A 251 -9.54 7.88 5.81
N ASP A 252 -10.76 8.24 6.25
CA ASP A 252 -11.29 9.60 6.18
C ASP A 252 -10.96 10.43 7.44
N ASN A 253 -10.39 9.81 8.49
CA ASN A 253 -9.93 10.56 9.65
C ASN A 253 -8.69 11.36 9.25
N LEU A 254 -8.88 12.67 9.09
CA LEU A 254 -7.76 13.60 8.94
C LEU A 254 -6.76 13.36 10.08
N PRO A 255 -5.49 13.07 9.78
CA PRO A 255 -4.49 12.90 10.83
C PRO A 255 -4.45 14.19 11.65
N ASN A 256 -4.46 14.05 12.98
CA ASN A 256 -4.29 15.20 13.85
C ASN A 256 -2.85 15.74 13.65
N THR A 257 -2.71 16.74 12.77
CA THR A 257 -1.43 17.38 12.45
C THR A 257 -1.00 18.36 13.52
N PHE A 258 -1.84 18.65 14.52
CA PHE A 258 -1.46 19.37 15.72
C PHE A 258 -0.56 18.49 16.61
N VAL A 259 0.70 18.40 16.21
CA VAL A 259 1.78 17.97 17.10
C VAL A 259 2.24 19.21 17.85
N LEU A 260 1.61 19.50 18.98
CA LEU A 260 2.16 20.49 19.90
C LEU A 260 3.48 19.95 20.46
N PRO A 261 4.61 20.65 20.29
CA PRO A 261 5.86 20.24 20.91
C PRO A 261 5.67 20.23 22.43
N PHE A 262 6.36 19.32 23.13
CA PHE A 262 6.36 19.35 24.59
C PHE A 262 6.95 20.69 25.06
N PRO A 263 6.37 21.30 26.12
CA PRO A 263 6.82 22.60 26.59
C PRO A 263 8.29 22.56 27.01
N THR A 264 9.03 23.60 26.67
CA THR A 264 10.44 23.74 27.01
C THR A 264 10.63 23.89 28.53
N LEU A 265 11.85 23.73 29.04
CA LEU A 265 12.13 23.92 30.47
C LEU A 265 11.76 25.33 30.95
N ALA A 266 11.96 26.34 30.10
CA ALA A 266 11.63 27.73 30.40
C ALA A 266 10.11 27.95 30.47
N GLU A 267 9.36 27.43 29.50
CA GLU A 267 7.89 27.49 29.49
C GLU A 267 7.28 26.84 30.74
N ARG A 268 7.83 25.69 31.18
CA ARG A 268 7.39 25.00 32.41
C ARG A 268 7.63 25.81 33.68
N LEU A 269 8.66 26.64 33.72
CA LEU A 269 8.92 27.55 34.85
C LEU A 269 7.96 28.75 34.80
N MET A 270 7.69 29.28 33.60
CA MET A 270 6.73 30.37 33.37
C MET A 270 5.28 29.98 33.69
N GLU A 271 4.91 28.70 33.59
CA GLU A 271 3.58 28.23 33.98
C GLU A 271 3.29 28.34 35.49
N HIS A 272 4.31 28.60 36.33
CA HIS A 272 4.19 28.72 37.79
C HIS A 272 3.37 27.60 38.45
N LYS A 273 3.46 26.40 37.88
CA LYS A 273 2.69 25.21 38.27
C LYS A 273 3.62 24.11 38.75
N CYS A 274 3.40 23.62 39.95
CA CYS A 274 4.15 22.48 40.49
C CYS A 274 3.65 21.18 39.86
N GLU A 275 4.56 20.39 39.27
CA GLU A 275 4.20 19.09 38.67
C GLU A 275 4.04 17.96 39.68
N LEU A 276 4.47 18.16 40.93
CA LEU A 276 4.32 17.18 42.01
C LEU A 276 2.97 17.33 42.72
N CYS A 277 2.66 18.54 43.19
CA CYS A 277 1.44 18.81 43.98
C CYS A 277 0.32 19.49 43.20
N GLY A 278 0.57 19.96 41.97
CA GLY A 278 -0.42 20.62 41.14
C GLY A 278 -0.72 22.09 41.50
N ALA A 279 -0.08 22.65 42.54
CA ALA A 279 -0.28 24.04 42.96
C ALA A 279 0.09 25.03 41.84
N THR A 280 -0.76 26.03 41.62
CA THR A 280 -0.61 27.10 40.63
C THR A 280 -0.26 28.43 41.30
N ASN A 281 0.39 29.36 40.57
CA ASN A 281 0.89 30.65 41.07
C ASN A 281 1.96 30.54 42.17
N VAL A 282 2.80 29.51 42.12
CA VAL A 282 3.90 29.33 43.08
C VAL A 282 5.24 29.49 42.35
N LYS A 283 6.24 30.03 43.05
CA LYS A 283 7.62 30.06 42.53
C LYS A 283 8.13 28.62 42.36
N THR A 284 8.41 28.26 41.12
CA THR A 284 8.86 26.92 40.72
C THR A 284 10.38 26.88 40.58
N VAL A 285 10.97 25.77 41.03
CA VAL A 285 12.39 25.44 40.92
C VAL A 285 12.50 24.12 40.16
N MET A 286 13.56 23.96 39.38
CA MET A 286 13.78 22.75 38.59
C MET A 286 14.57 21.72 39.39
N TYR A 287 13.95 20.59 39.70
CA TYR A 287 14.63 19.40 40.22
C TYR A 287 15.13 18.53 39.06
N GLN A 288 16.39 18.06 39.13
CA GLN A 288 17.02 17.26 38.07
C GLN A 288 17.77 16.05 38.63
N VAL A 289 17.64 14.90 37.95
CA VAL A 289 18.38 13.68 38.26
C VAL A 289 19.37 13.32 37.14
N ARG A 290 20.54 12.76 37.49
CA ARG A 290 21.61 12.40 36.53
C ARG A 290 21.20 11.27 35.57
N LYS A 291 20.62 10.18 36.09
CA LYS A 291 20.23 8.98 35.35
C LYS A 291 18.84 8.50 35.76
N LEU A 292 17.97 8.19 34.78
CA LEU A 292 16.63 7.61 35.03
C LEU A 292 16.70 6.10 35.34
N LYS A 293 17.69 5.40 34.77
CA LYS A 293 17.91 3.97 35.01
C LYS A 293 18.54 3.78 36.39
N GLY A 294 17.86 3.05 37.28
CA GLY A 294 18.35 2.69 38.61
C GLY A 294 17.76 3.50 39.77
N ILE A 295 16.76 4.35 39.51
CA ILE A 295 16.06 5.11 40.57
C ILE A 295 15.02 4.19 41.26
N PRO A 296 14.99 4.12 42.60
CA PRO A 296 13.97 3.35 43.30
C PRO A 296 12.57 3.96 43.12
N LEU A 297 11.57 3.13 42.80
CA LEU A 297 10.15 3.54 42.63
C LEU A 297 9.44 3.88 43.95
N ASN A 298 10.18 4.05 45.04
CA ASN A 298 9.59 4.21 46.37
C ASN A 298 8.93 5.58 46.55
N THR A 299 9.41 6.60 45.85
CA THR A 299 8.93 7.98 46.00
C THR A 299 8.07 8.45 44.83
N GLU A 300 7.13 9.36 45.11
CA GLU A 300 6.15 9.85 44.13
C GLU A 300 6.80 10.64 42.98
N TRP A 301 7.83 11.45 43.26
CA TRP A 301 8.55 12.21 42.24
C TRP A 301 9.25 11.29 41.24
N HIS A 302 9.88 10.21 41.71
CA HIS A 302 10.53 9.22 40.84
C HIS A 302 9.53 8.49 39.94
N ARG A 303 8.32 8.15 40.45
CA ARG A 303 7.25 7.54 39.66
C ARG A 303 6.79 8.46 38.51
N ILE A 304 6.61 9.75 38.79
CA ILE A 304 6.20 10.73 37.79
C ILE A 304 7.28 10.92 36.72
N MET A 305 8.56 10.99 37.12
CA MET A 305 9.69 11.13 36.20
C MET A 305 9.85 9.93 35.25
N ILE A 306 9.64 8.71 35.75
CA ILE A 306 9.69 7.48 34.94
C ILE A 306 8.47 7.40 33.99
N LYS A 307 7.25 7.68 34.49
CA LYS A 307 6.04 7.66 33.66
C LYS A 307 6.10 8.65 32.50
N LYS A 308 6.66 9.84 32.74
CA LYS A 308 6.87 10.87 31.71
C LYS A 308 8.16 10.69 30.89
N TRP A 309 9.04 9.75 31.26
CA TRP A 309 10.38 9.57 30.67
C TRP A 309 11.24 10.88 30.67
N ARG A 310 11.18 11.65 31.77
CA ARG A 310 11.87 12.96 31.90
C ARG A 310 12.82 13.00 33.09
N LYS A 311 14.02 13.57 32.89
CA LYS A 311 15.04 13.77 33.96
C LYS A 311 14.81 15.00 34.83
N THR A 312 13.82 15.84 34.49
CA THR A 312 13.58 17.13 35.16
C THR A 312 12.11 17.28 35.58
N LEU A 313 11.90 17.86 36.75
CA LEU A 313 10.60 18.11 37.35
C LEU A 313 10.54 19.55 37.87
N ALA A 314 9.54 20.33 37.45
CA ALA A 314 9.28 21.65 38.01
C ALA A 314 8.50 21.49 39.32
N VAL A 315 9.08 21.93 40.44
CA VAL A 315 8.56 21.74 41.80
C VAL A 315 8.50 23.08 42.54
N CYS A 316 7.56 23.25 43.46
CA CYS A 316 7.58 24.42 44.36
C CYS A 316 8.68 24.28 45.43
N GLU A 317 9.02 25.39 46.10
CA GLU A 317 10.04 25.41 47.16
C GLU A 317 9.76 24.39 48.29
N HIS A 318 8.48 24.22 48.68
CA HIS A 318 8.07 23.23 49.69
C HIS A 318 8.31 21.78 49.24
N CYS A 319 7.96 21.45 47.99
CA CYS A 319 8.20 20.12 47.44
C CYS A 319 9.70 19.87 47.22
N ASN A 320 10.45 20.91 46.86
CA ASN A 320 11.90 20.80 46.70
C ASN A 320 12.58 20.51 48.04
N ALA A 321 12.15 21.16 49.13
CA ALA A 321 12.66 20.88 50.48
C ALA A 321 12.42 19.43 50.89
N LYS A 322 11.21 18.88 50.64
CA LYS A 322 10.88 17.48 50.92
C LYS A 322 11.77 16.49 50.14
N ILE A 323 12.09 16.80 48.89
CA ILE A 323 12.97 15.96 48.08
C ILE A 323 14.40 15.98 48.65
N HIS A 324 14.90 17.16 49.02
CA HIS A 324 16.24 17.29 49.61
C HIS A 324 16.36 16.71 51.02
N GLU A 325 15.28 16.65 51.79
CA GLU A 325 15.24 15.99 53.10
C GLU A 325 15.28 14.46 52.95
N HIS A 326 14.64 13.92 51.92
CA HIS A 326 14.65 12.48 51.61
C HIS A 326 15.97 12.01 50.94
N ASP A 327 16.69 12.90 50.27
CA ASP A 327 17.98 12.60 49.62
C ASP A 327 19.20 12.76 50.58
N LYS A 328 18.98 13.14 51.85
CA LYS A 328 20.00 13.13 52.92
C LYS A 328 20.18 11.73 53.52
#